data_AF-A0A257LZR2-F1
#
_entry.id   AF-A0A257LZR2-F1
#
_cell.length_a   1.000
_cell.length_b   1.000
_cell.length_c   1.000
_cell.angle_alpha   90.00
_cell.angle_beta   90.00
_cell.angle_gamma   90.00
#
_symmetry.space_group_name_H-M   'P 1'
#
loop_
_entity.id
_entity.type
_entity.pdbx_description
1 polymer ?
#
loop_
_entity_poly.entity_id
_entity_poly.type
_entity_poly.pdbx_seq_one_letter_code
_entity_poly.pdbx_strand_id
1 'polypeptide(L)'
;MSKNSTQVVTKSGSAAFAKAIFRFAVLAAASIFAICLVWLNVRLYAVPKGSAERGVVAEDALDQLACIGRRLRAGEGADMQMIFPEGWFFSHALYGFAWVNVGLRTPDPALKQRAVDEVRWVLQRMDTPDGLEFFMADTQVEHGVFYLGWKNRLLGGLLALKPESGPTPGEIESFHRMSAELAEAFRATPTRHLDAYPGQSWPCDNVMALSSLRLHDELFDPQFGDVIESWLAYTRDHLDPQTGLMPHMIDGRTGAALIRPRASTQVYMHAVLPELDAGFAREQYARFRELYVQDWLGFLPVREYPIGSSGSGDVDTGPLVFGLSPSATVVSIAAARANGDFELADRTVRCTVDFGG
;
A
#
# COMPACT_ATOMS: atom_id res chain seq x y z
N MET A 1 -80.63 36.46 -10.65
CA MET A 1 -79.52 36.73 -9.71
C MET A 1 -78.83 35.41 -9.39
N SER A 2 -77.58 35.32 -9.82
CA SER A 2 -76.63 34.22 -9.56
C SER A 2 -76.26 34.15 -8.08
N LYS A 3 -76.07 32.93 -7.51
CA LYS A 3 -74.89 32.58 -6.70
C LYS A 3 -74.87 31.10 -6.24
N ASN A 4 -73.77 30.46 -6.64
CA ASN A 4 -72.91 29.55 -5.87
C ASN A 4 -73.49 28.31 -5.19
N SER A 5 -73.40 27.20 -5.91
CA SER A 5 -73.15 25.89 -5.34
C SER A 5 -72.12 25.16 -6.19
N THR A 6 -71.24 24.40 -5.52
CA THR A 6 -70.25 23.45 -6.06
C THR A 6 -68.82 23.94 -6.34
N GLN A 7 -68.04 24.22 -5.28
CA GLN A 7 -66.57 24.11 -5.30
C GLN A 7 -66.02 23.65 -3.94
N VAL A 8 -66.38 22.45 -3.48
CA VAL A 8 -65.68 21.79 -2.36
C VAL A 8 -65.70 20.27 -2.52
N VAL A 9 -65.07 19.69 -3.54
CA VAL A 9 -64.79 18.22 -3.53
C VAL A 9 -63.43 17.82 -4.13
N THR A 10 -62.74 18.62 -4.94
CA THR A 10 -61.60 18.09 -5.74
C THR A 10 -60.19 18.26 -5.14
N LYS A 11 -59.99 18.99 -4.03
CA LYS A 11 -58.66 19.19 -3.45
C LYS A 11 -58.15 18.04 -2.57
N SER A 12 -59.05 17.27 -1.95
CA SER A 12 -58.68 16.19 -1.00
C SER A 12 -58.13 14.93 -1.70
N GLY A 13 -58.73 14.52 -2.82
CA GLY A 13 -58.30 13.31 -3.56
C GLY A 13 -56.96 13.48 -4.29
N SER A 14 -56.66 14.68 -4.79
CA SER A 14 -55.38 14.97 -5.46
C SER A 14 -54.19 14.90 -4.49
N ALA A 15 -54.34 15.40 -3.26
CA ALA A 15 -53.30 15.34 -2.24
C ALA A 15 -53.07 13.90 -1.71
N ALA A 16 -54.13 13.10 -1.58
CA ALA A 16 -54.03 11.69 -1.19
C ALA A 16 -53.37 10.84 -2.29
N PHE A 17 -53.70 11.08 -3.55
CA PHE A 17 -53.11 10.42 -4.71
C PHE A 17 -51.62 10.78 -4.87
N ALA A 18 -51.26 12.06 -4.72
CA ALA A 18 -49.86 12.50 -4.74
C ALA A 18 -49.03 11.87 -3.61
N LYS A 19 -49.60 11.74 -2.40
CA LYS A 19 -48.94 11.04 -1.27
C LYS A 19 -48.76 9.53 -1.54
N ALA A 20 -49.72 8.89 -2.20
CA ALA A 20 -49.62 7.48 -2.57
C ALA A 20 -48.54 7.24 -3.62
N ILE A 21 -48.47 8.10 -4.66
CA ILE A 21 -47.40 8.05 -5.67
C ILE A 21 -46.03 8.30 -5.04
N PHE A 22 -45.91 9.30 -4.17
CA PHE A 22 -44.65 9.58 -3.48
C PHE A 22 -44.20 8.40 -2.62
N ARG A 23 -45.11 7.80 -1.83
CA ARG A 23 -44.82 6.59 -1.04
C ARG A 23 -44.40 5.43 -1.92
N PHE A 24 -45.07 5.20 -3.04
CA PHE A 24 -44.71 4.16 -3.99
C PHE A 24 -43.33 4.40 -4.59
N ALA A 25 -43.01 5.64 -4.97
CA ALA A 25 -41.70 6.00 -5.50
C ALA A 25 -40.58 5.80 -4.47
N VAL A 26 -40.82 6.16 -3.20
CA VAL A 26 -39.86 5.92 -2.11
C VAL A 26 -39.66 4.41 -1.87
N LEU A 27 -40.74 3.62 -1.85
CA LEU A 27 -40.65 2.17 -1.68
C LEU A 27 -39.96 1.48 -2.87
N ALA A 28 -40.23 1.95 -4.10
CA ALA A 28 -39.55 1.46 -5.29
C ALA A 28 -38.05 1.80 -5.27
N ALA A 29 -37.69 3.04 -4.90
CA ALA A 29 -36.29 3.45 -4.76
C ALA A 29 -35.58 2.66 -3.65
N ALA A 30 -36.22 2.45 -2.50
CA ALA A 30 -35.68 1.63 -1.41
C ALA A 30 -35.52 0.16 -1.81
N SER A 31 -36.46 -0.38 -2.60
CA SER A 31 -36.39 -1.76 -3.10
C SER A 31 -35.28 -1.92 -4.13
N ILE A 32 -35.13 -0.96 -5.05
CA ILE A 32 -34.02 -0.93 -6.01
C ILE A 32 -32.69 -0.83 -5.26
N PHE A 33 -32.59 0.05 -4.28
CA PHE A 33 -31.39 0.19 -3.44
C PHE A 33 -31.07 -1.11 -2.69
N ALA A 34 -32.06 -1.77 -2.09
CA ALA A 34 -31.89 -3.06 -1.42
C ALA A 34 -31.46 -4.16 -2.41
N ILE A 35 -32.04 -4.21 -3.61
CA ILE A 35 -31.63 -5.16 -4.66
C ILE A 35 -30.20 -4.89 -5.10
N CYS A 36 -29.79 -3.63 -5.29
CA CYS A 36 -28.41 -3.26 -5.60
C CYS A 36 -27.44 -3.67 -4.48
N LEU A 37 -27.81 -3.45 -3.22
CA LEU A 37 -27.00 -3.87 -2.07
C LEU A 37 -26.89 -5.40 -1.99
N VAL A 38 -27.99 -6.13 -2.18
CA VAL A 38 -27.97 -7.61 -2.21
C VAL A 38 -27.13 -8.10 -3.38
N TRP A 39 -27.28 -7.51 -4.56
CA TRP A 39 -26.49 -7.87 -5.74
C TRP A 39 -25.00 -7.62 -5.54
N LEU A 40 -24.62 -6.45 -5.00
CA LEU A 40 -23.24 -6.11 -4.67
C LEU A 40 -22.68 -7.04 -3.59
N ASN A 41 -23.45 -7.30 -2.54
CA ASN A 41 -23.09 -8.22 -1.48
C ASN A 41 -22.85 -9.62 -2.05
N VAL A 42 -23.77 -10.15 -2.87
CA VAL A 42 -23.60 -11.43 -3.57
C VAL A 42 -22.35 -11.39 -4.45
N ARG A 43 -22.08 -10.31 -5.19
CA ARG A 43 -20.86 -10.16 -6.02
C ARG A 43 -19.57 -10.19 -5.20
N LEU A 44 -19.55 -9.55 -4.03
CA LEU A 44 -18.40 -9.49 -3.13
C LEU A 44 -18.21 -10.79 -2.32
N TYR A 45 -19.28 -11.53 -2.02
CA TYR A 45 -19.20 -12.84 -1.34
C TYR A 45 -18.97 -14.00 -2.32
N ALA A 46 -19.47 -13.92 -3.55
CA ALA A 46 -19.35 -14.95 -4.57
C ALA A 46 -18.02 -14.89 -5.34
N VAL A 47 -16.95 -14.37 -4.73
CA VAL A 47 -15.60 -14.44 -5.30
C VAL A 47 -15.25 -15.91 -5.51
N PRO A 48 -15.09 -16.39 -6.76
CA PRO A 48 -14.60 -17.74 -6.98
C PRO A 48 -13.21 -17.83 -6.37
N LYS A 49 -12.97 -18.82 -5.51
CA LYS A 49 -11.63 -19.09 -4.98
C LYS A 49 -10.64 -19.23 -6.15
N GLY A 50 -9.82 -18.21 -6.41
CA GLY A 50 -8.83 -18.21 -7.49
C GLY A 50 -9.20 -17.48 -8.78
N SER A 51 -10.03 -16.43 -8.75
CA SER A 51 -10.41 -15.67 -9.97
C SER A 51 -9.30 -14.85 -10.63
N ALA A 52 -8.12 -14.73 -10.01
CA ALA A 52 -6.89 -14.40 -10.72
C ALA A 52 -6.08 -15.69 -10.85
N GLU A 53 -5.77 -16.13 -12.08
CA GLU A 53 -4.84 -17.24 -12.27
C GLU A 53 -3.54 -16.93 -11.54
N ARG A 54 -3.24 -17.73 -10.52
CA ARG A 54 -2.15 -17.46 -9.60
C ARG A 54 -0.84 -17.47 -10.39
N GLY A 55 -0.15 -16.33 -10.40
CA GLY A 55 1.12 -16.20 -11.10
C GLY A 55 1.03 -15.69 -12.54
N VAL A 56 -0.16 -15.38 -13.05
CA VAL A 56 -0.33 -14.74 -14.37
C VAL A 56 -0.50 -13.23 -14.20
N VAL A 57 0.20 -12.45 -15.03
CA VAL A 57 0.02 -11.00 -15.09
C VAL A 57 -1.27 -10.72 -15.83
N ALA A 58 -2.21 -10.02 -15.19
CA ALA A 58 -3.48 -9.67 -15.80
C ALA A 58 -3.28 -8.63 -16.92
N GLU A 59 -4.00 -8.79 -18.04
CA GLU A 59 -3.85 -7.93 -19.23
C GLU A 59 -4.21 -6.47 -18.94
N ASP A 60 -5.28 -6.25 -18.16
CA ASP A 60 -5.71 -4.94 -17.68
C ASP A 60 -4.62 -4.26 -16.81
N ALA A 61 -3.87 -5.02 -16.03
CA ALA A 61 -2.76 -4.49 -15.24
C ALA A 61 -1.63 -3.94 -16.12
N LEU A 62 -1.36 -4.55 -17.28
CA LEU A 62 -0.35 -4.05 -18.23
C LEU A 62 -0.78 -2.74 -18.89
N ASP A 63 -2.06 -2.61 -19.23
CA ASP A 63 -2.63 -1.37 -19.77
C ASP A 63 -2.60 -0.24 -18.75
N GLN A 64 -2.92 -0.54 -17.49
CA GLN A 64 -2.81 0.43 -16.39
C GLN A 64 -1.36 0.88 -16.19
N LEU A 65 -0.40 -0.06 -16.16
CA LEU A 65 1.03 0.30 -16.07
C LEU A 65 1.48 1.12 -17.29
N ALA A 66 1.03 0.81 -18.50
CA ALA A 66 1.32 1.62 -19.66
C ALA A 66 0.76 3.04 -19.54
N CYS A 67 -0.44 3.19 -18.98
CA CYS A 67 -1.06 4.49 -18.71
C CYS A 67 -0.25 5.29 -17.67
N ILE A 68 0.02 4.69 -16.50
CA ILE A 68 0.81 5.30 -15.43
C ILE A 68 2.19 5.71 -15.96
N GLY A 69 2.88 4.82 -16.67
CA GLY A 69 4.20 5.08 -17.25
C GLY A 69 4.21 6.26 -18.23
N ARG A 70 3.14 6.45 -19.02
CA ARG A 70 2.98 7.65 -19.88
C ARG A 70 2.79 8.92 -19.07
N ARG A 71 1.97 8.88 -18.03
CA ARG A 71 1.67 10.07 -17.21
C ARG A 71 2.87 10.50 -16.36
N LEU A 72 3.61 9.55 -15.78
CA LEU A 72 4.87 9.85 -15.07
C LEU A 72 5.90 10.50 -16.01
N ARG A 73 6.05 9.97 -17.24
CA ARG A 73 6.91 10.59 -18.27
C ARG A 73 6.42 11.96 -18.74
N ALA A 74 5.15 12.27 -18.55
CA ALA A 74 4.56 13.59 -18.83
C ALA A 74 4.69 14.58 -17.66
N GLY A 75 5.30 14.18 -16.53
CA GLY A 75 5.59 15.06 -15.40
C GLY A 75 4.66 14.89 -14.18
N GLU A 76 3.76 13.89 -14.17
CA GLU A 76 2.81 13.73 -13.06
C GLU A 76 3.49 13.46 -11.70
N GLY A 77 4.76 13.03 -11.68
CA GLY A 77 5.53 12.97 -10.44
C GLY A 77 5.56 14.30 -9.68
N ALA A 78 5.68 15.43 -10.40
CA ALA A 78 5.67 16.76 -9.80
C ALA A 78 4.27 17.13 -9.27
N ASP A 79 3.20 16.72 -9.95
CA ASP A 79 1.84 16.91 -9.45
C ASP A 79 1.62 16.14 -8.15
N MET A 80 2.14 14.90 -8.07
CA MET A 80 2.05 14.08 -6.86
C MET A 80 2.88 14.66 -5.71
N GLN A 81 4.03 15.27 -5.99
CA GLN A 81 4.86 15.98 -5.00
C GLN A 81 4.10 17.12 -4.29
N MET A 82 3.18 17.78 -5.01
CA MET A 82 2.37 18.86 -4.46
C MET A 82 1.24 18.36 -3.53
N ILE A 83 0.91 17.06 -3.60
CA ILE A 83 -0.14 16.44 -2.80
C ILE A 83 0.44 15.76 -1.57
N PHE A 84 1.62 15.15 -1.71
CA PHE A 84 2.28 14.34 -0.69
C PHE A 84 3.79 14.63 -0.72
N PRO A 85 4.46 14.89 0.42
CA PRO A 85 5.87 15.30 0.44
C PRO A 85 6.83 14.30 -0.20
N GLU A 86 6.46 13.02 -0.26
CA GLU A 86 7.22 11.96 -0.91
C GLU A 86 6.55 11.50 -2.22
N GLY A 87 5.53 12.23 -2.68
CA GLY A 87 4.61 11.85 -3.75
C GLY A 87 5.31 11.60 -5.08
N TRP A 88 6.32 12.39 -5.41
CA TRP A 88 7.13 12.14 -6.60
C TRP A 88 7.83 10.78 -6.51
N PHE A 89 8.51 10.53 -5.38
CA PHE A 89 9.33 9.34 -5.17
C PHE A 89 8.47 8.08 -5.09
N PHE A 90 7.43 8.07 -4.26
CA PHE A 90 6.54 6.93 -4.12
C PHE A 90 5.89 6.54 -5.45
N SER A 91 5.45 7.52 -6.25
CA SER A 91 4.81 7.24 -7.54
C SER A 91 5.75 6.51 -8.50
N HIS A 92 7.02 6.91 -8.55
CA HIS A 92 8.04 6.24 -9.35
C HIS A 92 8.44 4.89 -8.75
N ALA A 93 8.65 4.81 -7.44
CA ALA A 93 9.07 3.59 -6.74
C ALA A 93 8.03 2.47 -6.87
N LEU A 94 6.76 2.76 -6.59
CA LEU A 94 5.67 1.78 -6.69
C LEU A 94 5.45 1.33 -8.13
N TYR A 95 5.61 2.23 -9.10
CA TYR A 95 5.61 1.88 -10.53
C TYR A 95 6.76 0.92 -10.87
N GLY A 96 7.97 1.17 -10.36
CA GLY A 96 9.12 0.28 -10.51
C GLY A 96 8.88 -1.10 -9.88
N PHE A 97 8.38 -1.16 -8.64
CA PHE A 97 8.06 -2.43 -7.98
C PHE A 97 6.97 -3.23 -8.70
N ALA A 98 5.99 -2.55 -9.29
CA ALA A 98 5.00 -3.22 -10.13
C ALA A 98 5.66 -3.88 -11.36
N TRP A 99 6.61 -3.21 -12.01
CA TRP A 99 7.38 -3.81 -13.12
C TRP A 99 8.29 -4.95 -12.68
N VAL A 100 8.94 -4.87 -11.51
CA VAL A 100 9.66 -6.01 -10.93
C VAL A 100 8.71 -7.20 -10.78
N ASN A 101 7.51 -6.97 -10.24
CA ASN A 101 6.50 -8.00 -10.06
C ASN A 101 6.02 -8.62 -11.39
N VAL A 102 5.85 -7.80 -12.44
CA VAL A 102 5.52 -8.27 -13.80
C VAL A 102 6.67 -9.13 -14.35
N GLY A 103 7.91 -8.63 -14.28
CA GLY A 103 9.08 -9.29 -14.83
C GLY A 103 9.42 -10.63 -14.15
N LEU A 104 9.16 -10.77 -12.85
CA LEU A 104 9.35 -12.02 -12.10
C LEU A 104 8.30 -13.10 -12.44
N ARG A 105 7.14 -12.71 -12.96
CA ARG A 105 6.00 -13.62 -13.22
C ARG A 105 5.79 -13.94 -14.68
N THR A 106 6.22 -13.05 -15.58
CA THR A 106 6.01 -13.24 -17.02
C THR A 106 6.93 -14.34 -17.58
N PRO A 107 6.40 -15.28 -18.37
CA PRO A 107 7.22 -16.18 -19.17
C PRO A 107 7.69 -15.54 -20.50
N ASP A 108 7.11 -14.40 -20.90
CA ASP A 108 7.44 -13.70 -22.15
C ASP A 108 8.76 -12.91 -22.00
N PRO A 109 9.84 -13.28 -22.75
CA PRO A 109 11.11 -12.58 -22.71
C PRO A 109 11.00 -11.10 -23.11
N ALA A 110 10.12 -10.75 -24.05
CA ALA A 110 9.96 -9.36 -24.48
C ALA A 110 9.33 -8.50 -23.37
N LEU A 111 8.29 -9.01 -22.71
CA LEU A 111 7.70 -8.35 -21.55
C LEU A 111 8.67 -8.29 -20.37
N LYS A 112 9.50 -9.32 -20.18
CA LYS A 112 10.56 -9.31 -19.16
C LYS A 112 11.62 -8.24 -19.44
N GLN A 113 12.06 -8.10 -20.69
CA GLN A 113 12.99 -7.04 -21.07
C GLN A 113 12.36 -5.65 -20.88
N ARG A 114 11.08 -5.48 -21.22
CA ARG A 114 10.35 -4.24 -20.91
C ARG A 114 10.34 -3.93 -19.41
N ALA A 115 10.13 -4.93 -18.55
CA ALA A 115 10.20 -4.75 -17.10
C ALA A 115 11.58 -4.26 -16.65
N VAL A 116 12.66 -4.84 -17.19
CA VAL A 116 14.04 -4.39 -16.95
C VAL A 116 14.23 -2.94 -17.35
N ASP A 117 13.77 -2.55 -18.54
CA ASP A 117 13.93 -1.19 -19.06
C ASP A 117 13.14 -0.16 -18.24
N GLU A 118 11.92 -0.50 -17.83
CA GLU A 118 11.09 0.36 -16.98
C GLU A 118 11.68 0.52 -15.58
N VAL A 119 12.21 -0.55 -14.97
CA VAL A 119 12.87 -0.46 -13.65
C VAL A 119 14.15 0.36 -13.72
N ARG A 120 14.98 0.18 -14.77
CA ARG A 120 16.17 1.03 -15.00
C ARG A 120 15.81 2.49 -15.19
N TRP A 121 14.75 2.77 -15.93
CA TRP A 121 14.24 4.13 -16.09
C TRP A 121 13.86 4.73 -14.73
N VAL A 122 13.12 4.00 -13.88
CA VAL A 122 12.77 4.47 -12.53
C VAL A 122 14.01 4.74 -11.68
N LEU A 123 14.98 3.82 -11.65
CA LEU A 123 16.22 4.00 -10.87
C LEU A 123 16.99 5.25 -11.30
N GLN A 124 17.08 5.50 -12.61
CA GLN A 124 17.69 6.74 -13.14
C GLN A 124 16.91 8.00 -12.74
N ARG A 125 15.57 7.91 -12.64
CA ARG A 125 14.74 9.03 -12.19
C ARG A 125 14.98 9.31 -10.72
N MET A 126 15.06 8.30 -9.85
CA MET A 126 15.27 8.50 -8.40
C MET A 126 16.53 9.31 -8.07
N ASP A 127 17.53 9.34 -8.95
CA ASP A 127 18.77 10.11 -8.81
C ASP A 127 18.71 11.54 -9.33
N THR A 128 17.57 11.99 -9.88
CA THR A 128 17.41 13.38 -10.32
C THR A 128 17.11 14.31 -9.14
N PRO A 129 17.36 15.63 -9.26
CA PRO A 129 16.99 16.60 -8.22
C PRO A 129 15.55 16.45 -7.72
N ASP A 130 14.58 16.25 -8.62
CA ASP A 130 13.17 16.03 -8.27
C ASP A 130 12.96 14.77 -7.39
N GLY A 131 13.76 13.72 -7.60
CA GLY A 131 13.68 12.48 -6.83
C GLY A 131 14.31 12.58 -5.45
N LEU A 132 15.20 13.56 -5.26
CA LEU A 132 15.92 13.84 -4.03
C LEU A 132 15.35 15.03 -3.26
N GLU A 133 14.40 15.79 -3.82
CA GLU A 133 13.94 17.08 -3.29
C GLU A 133 13.54 17.02 -1.81
N PHE A 134 12.89 15.93 -1.39
CA PHE A 134 12.46 15.72 -0.01
C PHE A 134 13.46 14.94 0.86
N PHE A 135 14.53 14.41 0.26
CA PHE A 135 15.54 13.55 0.90
C PHE A 135 16.92 14.21 0.97
N MET A 136 16.97 15.54 0.96
CA MET A 136 18.21 16.32 0.87
C MET A 136 19.11 16.25 2.12
N ALA A 137 18.60 15.72 3.24
CA ALA A 137 19.34 15.64 4.49
C ALA A 137 19.85 14.22 4.74
N ASP A 138 21.14 14.11 5.00
CA ASP A 138 21.73 12.86 5.47
C ASP A 138 21.31 12.55 6.91
N THR A 139 21.25 11.26 7.21
CA THR A 139 20.93 10.73 8.54
C THR A 139 22.11 9.88 9.04
N GLN A 140 21.85 8.65 9.51
CA GLN A 140 22.87 7.62 9.64
C GLN A 140 23.33 7.09 8.26
N VAL A 141 22.53 7.30 7.21
CA VAL A 141 22.82 6.91 5.81
C VAL A 141 22.50 8.05 4.85
N GLU A 142 23.10 8.01 3.67
CA GLU A 142 22.89 8.97 2.56
C GLU A 142 21.40 9.08 2.24
N HIS A 143 20.86 10.30 2.28
CA HIS A 143 19.45 10.62 1.99
C HIS A 143 18.39 9.91 2.87
N GLY A 144 18.78 9.28 3.98
CA GLY A 144 17.84 8.62 4.89
C GLY A 144 17.46 7.19 4.49
N VAL A 145 17.03 6.39 5.48
CA VAL A 145 16.66 4.98 5.25
C VAL A 145 15.46 4.82 4.31
N PHE A 146 14.59 5.83 4.26
CA PHE A 146 13.50 5.90 3.28
C PHE A 146 14.10 5.80 1.87
N TYR A 147 14.87 6.80 1.46
CA TYR A 147 15.36 6.89 0.09
C TYR A 147 16.28 5.71 -0.23
N LEU A 148 17.31 5.51 0.61
CA LEU A 148 18.35 4.51 0.36
C LEU A 148 17.78 3.10 0.40
N GLY A 149 16.92 2.78 1.37
CA GLY A 149 16.30 1.46 1.52
C GLY A 149 15.38 1.11 0.35
N TRP A 150 14.51 2.03 -0.06
CA TRP A 150 13.59 1.82 -1.17
C TRP A 150 14.32 1.71 -2.51
N LYS A 151 15.32 2.58 -2.76
CA LYS A 151 16.17 2.52 -3.95
C LYS A 151 16.96 1.20 -4.00
N ASN A 152 17.59 0.80 -2.89
CA ASN A 152 18.34 -0.44 -2.81
C ASN A 152 17.43 -1.66 -3.04
N ARG A 153 16.20 -1.65 -2.49
CA ARG A 153 15.21 -2.71 -2.74
C ARG A 153 14.80 -2.81 -4.20
N LEU A 154 14.64 -1.67 -4.89
CA LEU A 154 14.29 -1.64 -6.31
C LEU A 154 15.46 -2.11 -7.19
N LEU A 155 16.69 -1.71 -6.88
CA LEU A 155 17.90 -2.18 -7.56
C LEU A 155 18.08 -3.70 -7.39
N GLY A 156 17.91 -4.23 -6.17
CA GLY A 156 17.91 -5.68 -5.96
C GLY A 156 16.82 -6.37 -6.78
N GLY A 157 15.64 -5.76 -6.91
CA GLY A 157 14.57 -6.23 -7.79
C GLY A 157 14.98 -6.32 -9.26
N LEU A 158 15.67 -5.29 -9.78
CA LEU A 158 16.25 -5.30 -11.13
C LEU A 158 17.23 -6.47 -11.31
N LEU A 159 18.12 -6.70 -10.35
CA LEU A 159 19.10 -7.79 -10.40
C LEU A 159 18.40 -9.16 -10.36
N ALA A 160 17.35 -9.29 -9.54
CA ALA A 160 16.52 -10.51 -9.46
C ALA A 160 15.81 -10.85 -10.78
N LEU A 161 15.53 -9.85 -11.63
CA LEU A 161 14.99 -10.11 -12.97
C LEU A 161 15.98 -10.87 -13.85
N LYS A 162 17.29 -10.87 -13.55
CA LYS A 162 18.34 -11.48 -14.39
C LYS A 162 18.23 -11.02 -15.85
N PRO A 163 18.52 -9.74 -16.15
CA PRO A 163 18.46 -9.21 -17.52
C PRO A 163 19.26 -10.07 -18.51
N GLU A 164 18.79 -10.21 -19.75
CA GLU A 164 19.49 -11.04 -20.76
C GLU A 164 20.89 -10.50 -21.09
N SER A 165 21.04 -9.17 -21.11
CA SER A 165 22.34 -8.51 -21.26
C SER A 165 23.22 -8.58 -20.00
N GLY A 166 22.72 -9.19 -18.93
CA GLY A 166 23.30 -9.17 -17.60
C GLY A 166 23.10 -7.85 -16.87
N PRO A 167 23.35 -7.84 -15.55
CA PRO A 167 23.51 -6.59 -14.81
C PRO A 167 24.80 -5.89 -15.24
N THR A 168 24.79 -4.56 -15.22
CA THR A 168 26.02 -3.78 -15.42
C THR A 168 26.91 -3.86 -14.18
N PRO A 169 28.23 -3.73 -14.30
CA PRO A 169 29.12 -3.70 -13.13
C PRO A 169 28.74 -2.61 -12.10
N GLY A 170 28.31 -1.44 -12.58
CA GLY A 170 27.87 -0.34 -11.71
C GLY A 170 26.57 -0.63 -10.95
N GLU A 171 25.65 -1.41 -11.53
CA GLU A 171 24.44 -1.87 -10.82
C GLU A 171 24.80 -2.79 -9.65
N ILE A 172 25.71 -3.74 -9.87
CA ILE A 172 26.18 -4.66 -8.82
C ILE A 172 26.95 -3.90 -7.73
N GLU A 173 27.90 -3.05 -8.13
CA GLU A 173 28.70 -2.25 -7.19
C GLU A 173 27.83 -1.34 -6.34
N SER A 174 26.85 -0.67 -6.94
CA SER A 174 25.90 0.19 -6.21
C SER A 174 25.08 -0.63 -5.21
N PHE A 175 24.60 -1.81 -5.59
CA PHE A 175 23.81 -2.67 -4.71
C PHE A 175 24.63 -3.16 -3.51
N HIS A 176 25.88 -3.59 -3.73
CA HIS A 176 26.79 -3.96 -2.63
C HIS A 176 27.09 -2.77 -1.72
N ARG A 177 27.42 -1.60 -2.29
CA ARG A 177 27.75 -0.39 -1.52
C ARG A 177 26.58 0.04 -0.64
N MET A 178 25.40 0.21 -1.21
CA MET A 178 24.21 0.66 -0.46
C MET A 178 23.79 -0.37 0.58
N SER A 179 23.90 -1.67 0.28
CA SER A 179 23.59 -2.73 1.26
C SER A 179 24.58 -2.74 2.43
N ALA A 180 25.88 -2.57 2.16
CA ALA A 180 26.90 -2.45 3.20
C ALA A 180 26.70 -1.20 4.06
N GLU A 181 26.38 -0.05 3.45
CA GLU A 181 26.09 1.20 4.16
C GLU A 181 24.90 1.05 5.11
N LEU A 182 23.78 0.51 4.62
CA LEU A 182 22.60 0.20 5.43
C LEU A 182 22.95 -0.75 6.58
N ALA A 183 23.66 -1.84 6.29
CA ALA A 183 24.04 -2.85 7.29
C ALA A 183 24.92 -2.26 8.41
N GLU A 184 25.93 -1.48 8.08
CA GLU A 184 26.79 -0.82 9.07
C GLU A 184 26.02 0.19 9.92
N ALA A 185 25.14 0.98 9.31
CA ALA A 185 24.29 1.90 10.04
C ALA A 185 23.35 1.17 11.02
N PHE A 186 22.74 0.06 10.59
CA PHE A 186 21.88 -0.76 11.46
C PHE A 186 22.65 -1.36 12.64
N ARG A 187 23.87 -1.88 12.41
CA ARG A 187 24.75 -2.42 13.46
C ARG A 187 25.13 -1.34 14.48
N ALA A 188 25.47 -0.15 13.99
CA ALA A 188 25.89 0.97 14.82
C ALA A 188 24.75 1.59 15.65
N THR A 189 23.51 1.46 15.20
CA THR A 189 22.36 2.13 15.83
C THR A 189 21.79 1.30 17.00
N PRO A 190 21.77 1.81 18.25
CA PRO A 190 21.34 1.03 19.42
C PRO A 190 19.92 0.47 19.33
N THR A 191 19.01 1.23 18.74
CA THR A 191 17.59 0.87 18.56
C THR A 191 17.36 -0.03 17.35
N ARG A 192 18.41 -0.33 16.58
CA ARG A 192 18.34 -1.01 15.28
C ARG A 192 17.42 -0.32 14.27
N HIS A 193 16.98 0.92 14.49
CA HIS A 193 16.15 1.63 13.53
C HIS A 193 16.87 2.89 13.07
N LEU A 194 16.98 3.03 11.76
CA LEU A 194 17.53 4.20 11.12
C LEU A 194 16.45 5.27 10.96
N ASP A 195 16.91 6.51 10.83
CA ASP A 195 16.05 7.64 10.59
C ASP A 195 15.75 7.72 9.09
N ALA A 196 14.49 7.96 8.76
CA ALA A 196 14.06 8.24 7.39
C ALA A 196 14.20 9.74 7.08
N TYR A 197 14.01 10.58 8.10
CA TYR A 197 14.38 12.00 8.13
C TYR A 197 15.08 12.31 9.44
N PRO A 198 15.88 13.39 9.56
CA PRO A 198 16.60 13.70 10.79
C PRO A 198 15.72 13.65 12.05
N GLY A 199 16.01 12.71 12.97
CA GLY A 199 15.29 12.50 14.21
C GLY A 199 13.94 11.78 14.09
N GLN A 200 13.62 11.25 12.90
CA GLN A 200 12.33 10.63 12.57
C GLN A 200 12.54 9.22 12.06
N SER A 201 12.24 8.24 12.92
CA SER A 201 12.41 6.83 12.59
C SER A 201 11.06 6.14 12.36
N TRP A 202 10.92 5.61 11.15
CA TRP A 202 9.70 5.00 10.63
C TRP A 202 9.95 3.50 10.42
N PRO A 203 9.30 2.61 11.20
CA PRO A 203 9.51 1.16 11.06
C PRO A 203 9.21 0.62 9.66
N CYS A 204 8.26 1.22 8.91
CA CYS A 204 7.97 0.79 7.54
C CYS A 204 9.16 0.90 6.59
N ASP A 205 9.91 2.00 6.67
CA ASP A 205 11.07 2.21 5.80
C ASP A 205 12.25 1.33 6.21
N ASN A 206 12.38 1.07 7.51
CA ASN A 206 13.37 0.14 8.03
C ASN A 206 13.10 -1.30 7.56
N VAL A 207 11.84 -1.76 7.57
CA VAL A 207 11.48 -3.08 7.03
C VAL A 207 11.78 -3.14 5.53
N MET A 208 11.51 -2.08 4.76
CA MET A 208 11.87 -2.00 3.34
C MET A 208 13.38 -2.11 3.13
N ALA A 209 14.18 -1.37 3.89
CA ALA A 209 15.64 -1.46 3.82
C ALA A 209 16.17 -2.85 4.18
N LEU A 210 15.67 -3.46 5.26
CA LEU A 210 16.06 -4.82 5.64
C LEU A 210 15.66 -5.85 4.58
N SER A 211 14.51 -5.67 3.92
CA SER A 211 14.12 -6.55 2.81
C SER A 211 15.10 -6.47 1.64
N SER A 212 15.72 -5.30 1.41
CA SER A 212 16.78 -5.16 0.41
C SER A 212 18.05 -5.94 0.79
N LEU A 213 18.39 -5.99 2.08
CA LEU A 213 19.52 -6.79 2.59
C LEU A 213 19.25 -8.30 2.50
N ARG A 214 18.01 -8.72 2.81
CA ARG A 214 17.59 -10.12 2.59
C ARG A 214 17.72 -10.49 1.12
N LEU A 215 17.22 -9.64 0.23
CA LEU A 215 17.30 -9.87 -1.22
C LEU A 215 18.75 -9.90 -1.70
N HIS A 216 19.65 -9.11 -1.10
CA HIS A 216 21.08 -9.24 -1.36
C HIS A 216 21.61 -10.63 -1.05
N ASP A 217 21.33 -11.14 0.16
CA ASP A 217 21.77 -12.47 0.60
C ASP A 217 21.14 -13.62 -0.21
N GLU A 218 20.05 -13.38 -0.92
CA GLU A 218 19.45 -14.33 -1.87
C GLU A 218 20.13 -14.34 -3.24
N LEU A 219 20.65 -13.19 -3.68
CA LEU A 219 21.27 -13.01 -4.98
C LEU A 219 22.78 -13.25 -4.98
N PHE A 220 23.43 -13.07 -3.82
CA PHE A 220 24.87 -13.14 -3.62
C PHE A 220 25.21 -13.97 -2.36
N ASP A 221 26.49 -14.05 -1.99
CA ASP A 221 26.90 -14.71 -0.76
C ASP A 221 26.26 -14.01 0.46
N PRO A 222 25.61 -14.75 1.38
CA PRO A 222 24.95 -14.16 2.53
C PRO A 222 25.90 -13.41 3.47
N GLN A 223 25.55 -12.17 3.85
CA GLN A 223 26.37 -11.28 4.67
C GLN A 223 25.59 -10.52 5.75
N PHE A 224 24.26 -10.48 5.67
CA PHE A 224 23.44 -9.55 6.45
C PHE A 224 22.42 -10.23 7.37
N GLY A 225 22.48 -11.56 7.50
CA GLY A 225 21.63 -12.32 8.41
C GLY A 225 21.69 -11.83 9.87
N ASP A 226 22.89 -11.48 10.37
CA ASP A 226 23.08 -10.95 11.72
C ASP A 226 22.33 -9.63 11.97
N VAL A 227 22.31 -8.75 10.96
CA VAL A 227 21.61 -7.47 11.00
C VAL A 227 20.11 -7.68 11.09
N ILE A 228 19.56 -8.54 10.23
CA ILE A 228 18.13 -8.85 10.18
C ILE A 228 17.68 -9.53 11.48
N GLU A 229 18.44 -10.50 11.98
CA GLU A 229 18.15 -11.21 13.23
C GLU A 229 18.19 -10.27 14.44
N SER A 230 19.21 -9.39 14.52
CA SER A 230 19.29 -8.40 15.59
C SER A 230 18.14 -7.40 15.54
N TRP A 231 17.70 -6.99 14.34
CA TRP A 231 16.55 -6.11 14.18
C TRP A 231 15.26 -6.79 14.64
N LEU A 232 15.01 -8.01 14.18
CA LEU A 232 13.83 -8.78 14.55
C LEU A 232 13.73 -9.02 16.05
N ALA A 233 14.86 -9.37 16.70
CA ALA A 233 14.91 -9.54 18.15
C ALA A 233 14.55 -8.24 18.87
N TYR A 234 15.18 -7.11 18.49
CA TYR A 234 14.88 -5.82 19.08
C TYR A 234 13.41 -5.43 18.90
N THR A 235 12.89 -5.53 17.68
CA THR A 235 11.51 -5.11 17.35
C THR A 235 10.46 -5.92 18.10
N ARG A 236 10.68 -7.24 18.28
CA ARG A 236 9.77 -8.10 19.07
C ARG A 236 9.64 -7.65 20.53
N ASP A 237 10.72 -7.14 21.11
CA ASP A 237 10.75 -6.66 22.50
C ASP A 237 10.16 -5.25 22.66
N HIS A 238 9.91 -4.52 21.55
CA HIS A 238 9.49 -3.11 21.55
C HIS A 238 8.19 -2.86 20.76
N LEU A 239 7.33 -3.87 20.65
CA LEU A 239 5.99 -3.71 20.06
C LEU A 239 5.11 -2.79 20.92
N ASP A 240 4.11 -2.16 20.30
CA ASP A 240 3.10 -1.40 21.05
C ASP A 240 2.37 -2.33 22.03
N PRO A 241 2.38 -2.03 23.35
CA PRO A 241 1.93 -2.98 24.35
C PRO A 241 0.41 -3.22 24.36
N GLN A 242 -0.40 -2.36 23.74
CA GLN A 242 -1.85 -2.56 23.71
C GLN A 242 -2.30 -3.34 22.48
N THR A 243 -1.63 -3.16 21.34
CA THR A 243 -2.00 -3.81 20.08
C THR A 243 -1.12 -5.00 19.74
N GLY A 244 0.09 -5.08 20.29
CA GLY A 244 1.10 -6.07 19.93
C GLY A 244 1.63 -5.90 18.50
N LEU A 245 1.52 -4.69 17.93
CA LEU A 245 1.96 -4.36 16.57
C LEU A 245 3.17 -3.41 16.61
N MET A 246 3.96 -3.41 15.53
CA MET A 246 5.02 -2.42 15.33
C MET A 246 4.45 -1.00 15.33
N PRO A 247 5.06 -0.03 16.04
CA PRO A 247 4.62 1.36 16.04
C PRO A 247 4.64 1.99 14.65
N HIS A 248 3.90 3.10 14.48
CA HIS A 248 3.94 3.90 13.26
C HIS A 248 5.23 4.72 13.19
N MET A 249 5.64 5.29 14.32
CA MET A 249 6.87 6.07 14.44
C MET A 249 7.51 5.81 15.81
N ILE A 250 8.83 5.72 15.83
CA ILE A 250 9.60 5.60 17.07
C ILE A 250 10.65 6.71 17.18
N ASP A 251 11.09 6.96 18.39
CA ASP A 251 12.26 7.79 18.65
C ASP A 251 13.52 6.98 18.30
N GLY A 252 14.27 7.40 17.30
CA GLY A 252 15.44 6.66 16.79
C GLY A 252 16.56 6.47 17.82
N ARG A 253 16.58 7.26 18.91
CA ARG A 253 17.62 7.19 19.96
C ARG A 253 17.23 6.30 21.13
N THR A 254 15.97 6.35 21.54
CA THR A 254 15.46 5.69 22.74
C THR A 254 14.63 4.46 22.44
N GLY A 255 14.13 4.31 21.21
CA GLY A 255 13.23 3.23 20.80
C GLY A 255 11.80 3.39 21.29
N ALA A 256 11.48 4.51 21.96
CA ALA A 256 10.14 4.76 22.45
C ALA A 256 9.17 4.94 21.29
N ALA A 257 8.01 4.28 21.34
CA ALA A 257 6.91 4.52 20.42
C ALA A 257 6.41 5.97 20.56
N LEU A 258 6.64 6.79 19.53
CA LEU A 258 6.16 8.18 19.46
C LEU A 258 4.75 8.24 18.88
N ILE A 259 4.50 7.43 17.84
CA ILE A 259 3.18 7.29 17.25
C ILE A 259 2.80 5.82 17.23
N ARG A 260 1.61 5.55 17.77
CA ARG A 260 1.05 4.21 17.89
C ARG A 260 0.74 3.61 16.51
N PRO A 261 0.57 2.29 16.41
CA PRO A 261 0.40 1.63 15.12
C PRO A 261 -0.76 2.21 14.29
N ARG A 262 -0.51 2.38 12.99
CA ARG A 262 -1.43 2.96 12.01
C ARG A 262 -1.46 2.15 10.74
N ALA A 263 -2.65 1.99 10.16
CA ALA A 263 -2.83 1.10 9.02
C ALA A 263 -2.01 1.53 7.80
N SER A 264 -1.90 2.83 7.53
CA SER A 264 -1.08 3.39 6.45
C SER A 264 0.34 2.79 6.42
N THR A 265 1.00 2.65 7.57
CA THR A 265 2.32 2.00 7.66
C THR A 265 2.27 0.48 7.78
N GLN A 266 1.26 -0.08 8.45
CA GLN A 266 1.14 -1.54 8.63
C GLN A 266 1.02 -2.24 7.28
N VAL A 267 0.26 -1.69 6.33
CA VAL A 267 0.07 -2.33 5.02
C VAL A 267 1.36 -2.43 4.21
N TYR A 268 2.27 -1.45 4.30
CA TYR A 268 3.59 -1.56 3.68
C TYR A 268 4.44 -2.60 4.39
N MET A 269 4.52 -2.55 5.72
CA MET A 269 5.28 -3.51 6.51
C MET A 269 4.83 -4.95 6.22
N HIS A 270 3.54 -5.24 6.23
CA HIS A 270 3.03 -6.58 5.99
C HIS A 270 3.22 -7.09 4.56
N ALA A 271 3.41 -6.19 3.58
CA ALA A 271 3.70 -6.60 2.21
C ALA A 271 5.11 -7.20 2.06
N VAL A 272 6.06 -6.86 2.94
CA VAL A 272 7.47 -7.27 2.83
C VAL A 272 8.01 -8.03 4.04
N LEU A 273 7.38 -7.93 5.22
CA LEU A 273 7.80 -8.64 6.43
C LEU A 273 7.91 -10.17 6.26
N PRO A 274 7.08 -10.85 5.45
CA PRO A 274 7.26 -12.28 5.17
C PRO A 274 8.63 -12.65 4.58
N GLU A 275 9.31 -11.72 3.88
CA GLU A 275 10.67 -11.92 3.35
C GLU A 275 11.72 -11.97 4.47
N LEU A 276 11.47 -11.28 5.58
CA LEU A 276 12.41 -11.21 6.71
C LEU A 276 12.26 -12.40 7.66
N ASP A 277 11.01 -12.64 8.11
CA ASP A 277 10.65 -13.71 9.04
C ASP A 277 9.16 -14.06 8.90
N ALA A 278 8.89 -15.22 8.30
CA ALA A 278 7.52 -15.66 8.04
C ALA A 278 6.71 -15.93 9.32
N GLY A 279 7.35 -16.24 10.46
CA GLY A 279 6.66 -16.50 11.72
C GLY A 279 6.13 -15.20 12.33
N PHE A 280 7.02 -14.24 12.52
CA PHE A 280 6.71 -12.90 13.00
C PHE A 280 5.74 -12.18 12.06
N ALA A 281 5.90 -12.32 10.74
CA ALA A 281 4.97 -11.76 9.77
C ALA A 281 3.54 -12.25 9.97
N ARG A 282 3.34 -13.57 10.17
CA ARG A 282 2.00 -14.13 10.44
C ARG A 282 1.40 -13.61 11.74
N GLU A 283 2.19 -13.49 12.80
CA GLU A 283 1.73 -12.96 14.08
C GLU A 283 1.29 -11.50 13.98
N GLN A 284 2.11 -10.67 13.33
CA GLN A 284 1.82 -9.26 13.12
C GLN A 284 0.60 -9.08 12.20
N TYR A 285 0.53 -9.82 11.09
CA TYR A 285 -0.58 -9.73 10.14
C TYR A 285 -1.91 -10.17 10.74
N ALA A 286 -1.92 -11.24 11.55
CA ALA A 286 -3.13 -11.71 12.22
C ALA A 286 -3.72 -10.62 13.14
N ARG A 287 -2.87 -9.96 13.94
CA ARG A 287 -3.28 -8.83 14.79
C ARG A 287 -3.77 -7.65 13.97
N PHE A 288 -3.08 -7.29 12.90
CA PHE A 288 -3.52 -6.22 12.00
C PHE A 288 -4.90 -6.51 11.40
N ARG A 289 -5.10 -7.73 10.88
CA ARG A 289 -6.38 -8.12 10.30
C ARG A 289 -7.51 -8.06 11.31
N GLU A 290 -7.28 -8.55 12.53
CA GLU A 290 -8.26 -8.49 13.62
C GLU A 290 -8.58 -7.04 14.04
N LEU A 291 -7.56 -6.19 14.17
CA LEU A 291 -7.71 -4.86 14.76
C LEU A 291 -8.10 -3.78 13.76
N TYR A 292 -7.82 -3.93 12.47
CA TYR A 292 -7.99 -2.85 11.48
C TYR A 292 -8.97 -3.18 10.36
N VAL A 293 -9.14 -4.45 9.99
CA VAL A 293 -10.02 -4.82 8.89
C VAL A 293 -11.43 -5.04 9.41
N GLN A 294 -12.39 -4.33 8.83
CA GLN A 294 -13.81 -4.51 9.16
C GLN A 294 -14.50 -5.36 8.10
N ASP A 295 -15.47 -6.19 8.48
CA ASP A 295 -16.45 -6.71 7.53
C ASP A 295 -17.63 -5.76 7.47
N TRP A 296 -17.78 -5.09 6.33
CA TRP A 296 -18.90 -4.22 6.06
C TRP A 296 -19.64 -4.69 4.80
N LEU A 297 -20.66 -5.53 5.02
CA LEU A 297 -21.53 -6.05 3.96
C LEU A 297 -20.74 -6.71 2.81
N GLY A 298 -19.66 -7.43 3.14
CA GLY A 298 -18.82 -8.13 2.17
C GLY A 298 -17.72 -7.29 1.55
N PHE A 299 -17.67 -5.99 1.86
CA PHE A 299 -16.48 -5.20 1.69
C PHE A 299 -15.60 -5.34 2.94
N LEU A 300 -14.28 -5.33 2.74
CA LEU A 300 -13.31 -5.48 3.81
C LEU A 300 -12.45 -4.21 3.95
N PRO A 301 -13.04 -3.05 4.32
CA PRO A 301 -12.27 -1.83 4.44
C PRO A 301 -11.29 -1.90 5.62
N VAL A 302 -10.21 -1.15 5.48
CA VAL A 302 -9.19 -0.99 6.49
C VAL A 302 -9.41 0.34 7.20
N ARG A 303 -9.50 0.30 8.54
CA ARG A 303 -9.48 1.50 9.39
C ARG A 303 -8.09 2.08 9.45
N GLU A 304 -7.97 3.37 9.71
CA GLU A 304 -6.66 3.97 10.00
C GLU A 304 -6.15 3.63 11.40
N TYR A 305 -7.06 3.64 12.38
CA TYR A 305 -6.79 3.33 13.78
C TYR A 305 -7.47 2.02 14.18
N PRO A 306 -6.95 1.30 15.20
CA PRO A 306 -7.57 0.07 15.69
C PRO A 306 -9.07 0.23 15.96
N ILE A 307 -9.83 -0.84 15.79
CA ILE A 307 -11.24 -0.90 16.18
C ILE A 307 -11.35 -0.53 17.67
N GLY A 308 -12.29 0.38 17.97
CA GLY A 308 -12.43 0.97 19.31
C GLY A 308 -11.60 2.23 19.55
N SER A 309 -10.75 2.63 18.60
CA SER A 309 -10.00 3.87 18.61
C SER A 309 -10.39 4.78 17.42
N SER A 310 -10.18 6.08 17.59
CA SER A 310 -10.37 7.10 16.57
C SER A 310 -9.27 8.16 16.64
N GLY A 311 -9.05 8.82 15.51
CA GLY A 311 -8.16 9.96 15.36
C GLY A 311 -8.38 10.63 14.01
N SER A 312 -7.59 11.66 13.70
CA SER A 312 -7.68 12.41 12.46
C SER A 312 -6.85 11.77 11.35
N GLY A 313 -7.29 11.97 10.10
CA GLY A 313 -6.39 11.76 8.97
C GLY A 313 -5.27 12.80 8.97
N ASP A 314 -4.15 12.41 8.42
CA ASP A 314 -2.99 13.22 8.09
C ASP A 314 -2.57 12.94 6.64
N VAL A 315 -1.43 13.48 6.24
CA VAL A 315 -0.94 13.45 4.87
C VAL A 315 -0.74 12.02 4.33
N ASP A 316 -0.39 11.06 5.21
CA ASP A 316 -0.13 9.66 4.83
C ASP A 316 -1.42 8.86 4.61
N THR A 317 -2.51 9.31 5.23
CA THR A 317 -3.78 8.56 5.29
C THR A 317 -4.83 9.12 4.33
N GLY A 318 -4.67 10.38 3.91
CA GLY A 318 -5.68 11.12 3.19
C GLY A 318 -6.96 11.33 4.02
N PRO A 319 -8.09 11.71 3.39
CA PRO A 319 -9.34 11.92 4.11
C PRO A 319 -9.90 10.59 4.65
N LEU A 320 -10.09 10.52 5.97
CA LEU A 320 -10.75 9.38 6.61
C LEU A 320 -12.27 9.46 6.44
N VAL A 321 -12.89 8.38 5.95
CA VAL A 321 -14.34 8.25 5.81
C VAL A 321 -14.86 7.34 6.93
N PHE A 322 -15.48 7.91 7.96
CA PHE A 322 -15.91 7.17 9.17
C PHE A 322 -14.76 6.40 9.87
N GLY A 323 -13.53 6.91 9.76
CA GLY A 323 -12.31 6.27 10.29
C GLY A 323 -11.73 5.18 9.38
N LEU A 324 -12.35 4.91 8.23
CA LEU A 324 -11.79 4.06 7.17
C LEU A 324 -10.74 4.85 6.40
N SER A 325 -9.64 4.19 6.07
CA SER A 325 -8.53 4.72 5.28
C SER A 325 -8.63 4.15 3.86
N PRO A 326 -9.03 4.94 2.85
CA PRO A 326 -9.09 4.48 1.47
C PRO A 326 -7.71 4.03 0.96
N SER A 327 -6.65 4.76 1.31
CA SER A 327 -5.28 4.42 0.92
C SER A 327 -4.85 3.08 1.52
N ALA A 328 -5.00 2.88 2.83
CA ALA A 328 -4.66 1.62 3.48
C ALA A 328 -5.52 0.48 2.95
N THR A 329 -6.79 0.73 2.62
CA THR A 329 -7.67 -0.29 2.05
C THR A 329 -7.13 -0.80 0.72
N VAL A 330 -6.82 0.09 -0.24
CA VAL A 330 -6.29 -0.34 -1.54
C VAL A 330 -4.91 -0.98 -1.40
N VAL A 331 -4.00 -0.37 -0.62
CA VAL A 331 -2.63 -0.87 -0.44
C VAL A 331 -2.61 -2.21 0.31
N SER A 332 -3.63 -2.51 1.12
CA SER A 332 -3.75 -3.81 1.80
C SER A 332 -3.80 -5.01 0.85
N ILE A 333 -4.10 -4.83 -0.44
CA ILE A 333 -4.06 -5.92 -1.43
C ILE A 333 -2.67 -6.57 -1.45
N ALA A 334 -1.60 -5.78 -1.40
CA ALA A 334 -0.23 -6.30 -1.40
C ALA A 334 0.08 -7.07 -0.10
N ALA A 335 -0.25 -6.47 1.06
CA ALA A 335 -0.13 -7.13 2.36
C ALA A 335 -0.88 -8.45 2.44
N ALA A 336 -2.14 -8.46 1.98
CA ALA A 336 -3.00 -9.62 1.98
C ALA A 336 -2.44 -10.75 1.11
N ARG A 337 -1.99 -10.42 -0.12
CA ARG A 337 -1.35 -11.39 -1.01
C ARG A 337 -0.06 -11.96 -0.41
N ALA A 338 0.79 -11.12 0.17
CA ALA A 338 2.05 -11.53 0.79
C ALA A 338 1.84 -12.49 1.98
N ASN A 339 0.72 -12.36 2.69
CA ASN A 339 0.37 -13.19 3.84
C ASN A 339 -0.63 -14.33 3.51
N GLY A 340 -0.97 -14.53 2.23
CA GLY A 340 -1.88 -15.59 1.79
C GLY A 340 -3.36 -15.36 2.11
N ASP A 341 -3.75 -14.14 2.49
CA ASP A 341 -5.15 -13.74 2.69
C ASP A 341 -5.79 -13.32 1.36
N PHE A 342 -6.12 -14.33 0.56
CA PHE A 342 -6.77 -14.12 -0.73
C PHE A 342 -8.20 -13.60 -0.59
N GLU A 343 -8.86 -13.80 0.56
CA GLU A 343 -10.19 -13.24 0.77
C GLU A 343 -10.14 -11.72 0.81
N LEU A 344 -9.26 -11.14 1.65
CA LEU A 344 -9.08 -9.69 1.69
C LEU A 344 -8.62 -9.16 0.33
N ALA A 345 -7.62 -9.79 -0.29
CA ALA A 345 -7.09 -9.33 -1.56
C ALA A 345 -8.16 -9.29 -2.67
N ASP A 346 -8.90 -10.38 -2.88
CA ASP A 346 -9.82 -10.51 -4.01
C ASP A 346 -11.06 -9.62 -3.83
N ARG A 347 -11.56 -9.49 -2.58
CA ARG A 347 -12.71 -8.62 -2.27
C ARG A 347 -12.37 -7.15 -2.41
N THR A 348 -11.17 -6.75 -1.99
CA THR A 348 -10.71 -5.37 -2.17
C THR A 348 -10.50 -5.04 -3.64
N VAL A 349 -9.84 -5.92 -4.42
CA VAL A 349 -9.69 -5.72 -5.88
C VAL A 349 -11.05 -5.55 -6.56
N ARG A 350 -12.01 -6.45 -6.26
CA ARG A 350 -13.35 -6.37 -6.85
C ARG A 350 -14.06 -5.06 -6.48
N CYS A 351 -13.96 -4.64 -5.22
CA CYS A 351 -14.50 -3.34 -4.80
C CYS A 351 -13.86 -2.19 -5.60
N THR A 352 -12.53 -2.18 -5.78
CA THR A 352 -11.88 -1.11 -6.55
C THR A 352 -12.28 -1.09 -8.02
N VAL A 353 -12.54 -2.24 -8.64
CA VAL A 353 -12.99 -2.32 -10.04
C VAL A 353 -14.46 -1.93 -10.17
N ASP A 354 -15.33 -2.42 -9.28
CA ASP A 354 -16.77 -2.17 -9.34
C ASP A 354 -17.15 -0.71 -8.99
N PHE A 355 -16.31 -0.01 -8.21
CA PHE A 355 -16.54 1.39 -7.81
C PHE A 355 -15.60 2.42 -8.47
N GLY A 356 -14.52 1.98 -9.11
CA GLY A 356 -13.51 2.85 -9.75
C GLY A 356 -13.63 2.97 -11.27
N GLY A 357 -14.63 2.34 -11.86
CA GLY A 357 -14.93 2.38 -13.30
C GLY A 357 -15.79 3.56 -13.74
#